data_AF-A0A7X3MCI9-F1
#
_entry.id   AF-A0A7X3MCI9-F1
#
_cell.length_a   1.000
_cell.length_b   1.000
_cell.length_c   1.000
_cell.angle_alpha   90.00
_cell.angle_beta   90.00
_cell.angle_gamma   90.00
#
_symmetry.space_group_name_H-M   'P 1'
#
loop_
_entity.id
_entity.type
_entity.pdbx_description
1 polymer ?
#
loop_
_entity_poly.entity_id
_entity_poly.type
_entity_poly.pdbx_seq_one_letter_code
_entity_poly.pdbx_strand_id
1 'polypeptide(L)'
;NFNRLLKLNNIDVELHTAGRYKRTLTLFGKNTEEGREKFQEYLNETHLLFKDFVHQMRPALDIDKVATGEHWYGRRALALGLIDDIITSDEFIISHMDLFNVFRVHYARRRKIIDRITHSTGSMVERLLIKWWQHVKMPLL
;
A
#
# COMPACT_ATOMS: atom_id res chain seq x y z
N ASN A 1 -16.01 -24.73 3.87
CA ASN A 1 -14.84 -23.94 4.30
C ASN A 1 -14.22 -24.62 5.53
N PHE A 2 -13.25 -23.97 6.17
CA PHE A 2 -12.47 -24.49 7.30
C PHE A 2 -13.32 -24.87 8.52
N ASN A 3 -14.54 -24.34 8.64
CA ASN A 3 -15.53 -24.76 9.63
C ASN A 3 -15.72 -26.29 9.70
N ARG A 4 -15.65 -27.00 8.57
CA ARG A 4 -15.79 -28.47 8.56
C ARG A 4 -14.66 -29.16 9.32
N LEU A 5 -13.42 -28.69 9.15
CA LEU A 5 -12.26 -29.24 9.85
C LEU A 5 -12.34 -28.98 11.36
N LEU A 6 -12.78 -27.79 11.75
CA LEU A 6 -12.95 -27.43 13.16
C LEU A 6 -13.99 -28.33 13.85
N LYS A 7 -15.13 -28.57 13.20
CA LYS A 7 -16.16 -29.49 13.70
C LYS A 7 -15.65 -30.92 13.86
N LEU A 8 -14.84 -31.41 12.91
CA LEU A 8 -14.22 -32.74 13.00
C LEU A 8 -13.26 -32.89 14.17
N ASN A 9 -12.65 -31.78 14.62
CA ASN A 9 -11.72 -31.76 15.76
C ASN A 9 -12.38 -31.27 17.05
N ASN A 10 -13.72 -31.18 17.09
CA ASN A 10 -14.47 -30.71 18.25
C ASN A 10 -14.03 -29.31 18.72
N ILE A 11 -13.69 -28.42 17.78
CA ILE A 11 -13.32 -27.02 18.06
C ILE A 11 -14.52 -26.12 17.79
N ASP A 12 -14.97 -25.42 18.82
CA ASP A 12 -16.04 -24.42 18.71
C ASP A 12 -15.49 -23.04 18.34
N VAL A 13 -16.23 -22.33 17.50
CA VAL A 13 -15.91 -20.94 17.10
C VAL A 13 -17.16 -20.08 17.23
N GLU A 14 -17.08 -19.08 18.10
CA GLU A 14 -18.12 -18.08 18.30
C GLU A 14 -17.87 -16.85 17.41
N LEU A 15 -18.92 -16.36 16.75
CA LEU A 15 -18.86 -15.20 15.87
C LEU A 15 -20.01 -14.25 16.17
N HIS A 16 -19.69 -13.04 16.62
CA HIS A 16 -20.67 -11.96 16.74
C HIS A 16 -20.67 -11.08 15.49
N THR A 17 -21.84 -10.80 14.94
CA THR A 17 -22.03 -9.87 13.82
C THR A 17 -23.28 -9.04 14.05
N ALA A 18 -23.25 -7.78 13.63
CA ALA A 18 -24.42 -6.92 13.65
C ALA A 18 -25.06 -6.91 12.26
N GLY A 19 -26.35 -7.21 12.16
CA GLY A 19 -27.06 -7.23 10.87
C GLY A 19 -26.72 -8.43 9.99
N ARG A 20 -27.67 -8.80 9.12
CA ARG A 20 -27.66 -10.05 8.35
C ARG A 20 -26.48 -10.19 7.38
N TYR A 21 -26.03 -9.09 6.78
CA TYR A 21 -25.06 -9.11 5.67
C TYR A 21 -23.70 -8.48 6.00
N LYS A 22 -23.41 -8.07 7.25
CA LYS A 22 -22.06 -7.59 7.61
C LYS A 22 -20.97 -8.67 7.50
N ARG A 23 -21.37 -9.93 7.40
CA ARG A 23 -20.47 -11.08 7.27
C ARG A 23 -21.10 -12.17 6.40
N THR A 24 -20.99 -11.99 5.09
CA THR A 24 -21.52 -12.90 4.07
C THR A 24 -20.75 -14.21 3.98
N LEU A 25 -19.41 -14.13 3.95
CA LEU A 25 -18.51 -15.29 3.97
C LEU A 25 -17.51 -15.20 5.12
N THR A 26 -17.17 -16.36 5.67
CA THR A 26 -16.19 -16.54 6.75
C THR A 26 -15.28 -17.72 6.45
N LEU A 27 -14.11 -17.74 7.07
CA LEU A 27 -13.22 -18.91 7.05
C LEU A 27 -13.68 -19.97 8.06
N PHE A 28 -14.00 -19.53 9.28
CA PHE A 28 -14.22 -20.41 10.44
C PHE A 28 -15.69 -20.66 10.79
N GLY A 29 -16.61 -19.77 10.40
CA GLY A 29 -18.05 -19.97 10.56
C GLY A 29 -18.66 -20.79 9.43
N LYS A 30 -19.91 -21.25 9.58
CA LYS A 30 -20.63 -21.91 8.50
C LYS A 30 -21.12 -20.87 7.50
N ASN A 31 -20.64 -20.93 6.25
CA ASN A 31 -21.16 -20.07 5.19
C ASN A 31 -22.48 -20.68 4.66
N THR A 32 -23.55 -19.89 4.59
CA THR A 32 -24.87 -20.29 4.03
C THR A 32 -24.99 -19.95 2.54
N GLU A 33 -26.01 -20.50 1.87
CA GLU A 33 -26.23 -20.20 0.44
C GLU A 33 -26.59 -18.73 0.24
N GLU A 34 -27.49 -18.18 1.07
CA GLU A 34 -27.86 -16.76 0.98
C GLU A 34 -26.64 -15.84 1.18
N GLY A 35 -25.70 -16.23 2.04
CA GLY A 35 -24.44 -15.52 2.23
C GLY A 35 -23.53 -15.55 1.00
N ARG A 36 -23.53 -16.64 0.22
CA ARG A 36 -22.77 -16.73 -1.04
C ARG A 36 -23.40 -15.88 -2.13
N GLU A 37 -24.71 -15.98 -2.29
CA GLU A 37 -25.46 -15.18 -3.27
C GLU A 37 -25.26 -13.69 -3.02
N LYS A 38 -25.39 -13.23 -1.77
CA LYS A 38 -25.17 -11.82 -1.42
C LYS A 38 -23.72 -11.38 -1.66
N PHE A 39 -22.74 -12.24 -1.41
CA PHE A 39 -21.35 -11.92 -1.69
C PHE A 39 -21.09 -11.81 -3.21
N GLN A 40 -21.67 -12.70 -4.00
CA GLN A 40 -21.58 -12.65 -5.46
C GLN A 40 -22.23 -11.39 -6.03
N GLU A 41 -23.39 -10.99 -5.49
CA GLU A 41 -24.04 -9.72 -5.82
C GLU A 41 -23.08 -8.53 -5.61
N TYR A 42 -22.42 -8.45 -4.45
CA TYR A 42 -21.45 -7.39 -4.17
C TYR A 42 -20.24 -7.39 -5.12
N LEU A 43 -19.74 -8.56 -5.51
CA LEU A 43 -18.66 -8.66 -6.50
C LEU A 43 -19.11 -8.11 -7.86
N ASN A 44 -20.31 -8.49 -8.31
CA ASN A 44 -20.86 -8.03 -9.58
C ASN A 44 -21.15 -6.53 -9.56
N GLU A 45 -21.72 -6.00 -8.48
CA GLU A 45 -21.97 -4.56 -8.31
C GLU A 45 -20.66 -3.77 -8.36
N THR A 46 -19.64 -4.22 -7.62
CA THR A 46 -18.31 -3.58 -7.64
C THR A 46 -17.70 -3.62 -9.04
N HIS A 47 -17.86 -4.72 -9.76
CA HIS A 47 -17.35 -4.88 -11.12
C HIS A 47 -18.07 -3.94 -12.11
N LEU A 48 -19.39 -3.78 -11.99
CA LEU A 48 -20.15 -2.82 -12.79
C LEU A 48 -19.69 -1.38 -12.51
N LEU A 49 -19.54 -0.99 -11.25
CA LEU A 49 -19.02 0.33 -10.87
C LEU A 49 -17.63 0.59 -11.44
N PHE A 50 -16.76 -0.42 -11.44
CA PHE A 50 -15.45 -0.33 -12.08
C PHE A 50 -15.57 -0.09 -13.60
N LYS A 51 -16.41 -0.85 -14.30
CA LYS A 51 -16.63 -0.70 -15.74
C LYS A 51 -17.18 0.69 -16.09
N ASP A 52 -18.15 1.17 -15.31
CA ASP A 52 -18.76 2.49 -15.49
C ASP A 52 -17.71 3.60 -15.32
N PHE A 53 -16.87 3.51 -14.28
CA PHE A 53 -15.78 4.46 -14.06
C PHE A 53 -14.80 4.49 -15.24
N VAL A 54 -14.37 3.31 -15.72
CA VAL A 54 -13.44 3.25 -16.86
C VAL A 54 -14.09 3.81 -18.13
N HIS A 55 -15.36 3.48 -18.39
CA HIS A 55 -16.07 3.98 -19.57
C HIS A 55 -16.26 5.50 -19.53
N GLN A 56 -16.54 6.09 -18.36
CA GLN A 56 -16.60 7.55 -18.19
C GLN A 56 -15.26 8.22 -18.55
N MET A 57 -14.14 7.63 -18.14
CA MET A 57 -12.80 8.17 -18.42
C MET A 57 -12.31 7.88 -19.84
N ARG A 58 -12.79 6.80 -20.47
CA ARG A 58 -12.43 6.36 -21.82
C ARG A 58 -13.68 5.92 -22.61
N PRO A 59 -14.53 6.84 -23.08
CA PRO A 59 -15.81 6.49 -23.72
C PRO A 59 -15.68 5.65 -25.00
N ALA A 60 -14.55 5.77 -25.71
CA ALA A 60 -14.27 5.00 -26.92
C ALA A 60 -13.78 3.57 -26.65
N LEU A 61 -13.51 3.21 -25.39
CA LEU A 61 -13.01 1.88 -25.02
C LEU A 61 -14.13 0.85 -25.02
N ASP A 62 -13.90 -0.27 -25.69
CA ASP A 62 -14.74 -1.47 -25.60
C ASP A 62 -14.49 -2.18 -24.27
N ILE A 63 -15.19 -1.73 -23.23
CA ILE A 63 -14.97 -2.16 -21.84
C ILE A 63 -15.21 -3.66 -21.63
N ASP A 64 -16.14 -4.25 -22.38
CA ASP A 64 -16.49 -5.67 -22.27
C ASP A 64 -15.36 -6.59 -22.72
N LYS A 65 -14.55 -6.15 -23.69
CA LYS A 65 -13.37 -6.91 -24.15
C LYS A 65 -12.21 -6.89 -23.17
N VAL A 66 -12.11 -5.86 -22.33
CA VAL A 66 -10.92 -5.63 -21.49
C VAL A 66 -11.14 -5.90 -20.00
N ALA A 67 -12.38 -5.83 -19.51
CA ALA A 67 -12.72 -6.00 -18.10
C ALA A 67 -12.99 -7.48 -17.73
N THR A 68 -12.20 -8.41 -18.27
CA THR A 68 -12.37 -9.86 -18.09
C THR A 68 -11.57 -10.44 -16.92
N GLY A 69 -10.72 -9.62 -16.27
CA GLY A 69 -9.77 -10.05 -15.25
C GLY A 69 -8.40 -10.50 -15.80
N GLU A 70 -8.22 -10.44 -17.12
CA GLU A 70 -6.93 -10.66 -17.78
C GLU A 70 -5.98 -9.46 -17.59
N HIS A 71 -4.69 -9.68 -17.86
CA HIS A 71 -3.68 -8.64 -17.87
C HIS A 71 -3.20 -8.34 -19.30
N TRP A 72 -2.81 -7.09 -19.54
CA TRP A 72 -2.40 -6.62 -20.85
C TRP A 72 -0.99 -6.01 -20.77
N TYR A 73 -0.05 -6.49 -21.59
CA TYR A 73 1.25 -5.84 -21.76
C TYR A 73 1.10 -4.51 -22.49
N GLY A 74 2.01 -3.55 -22.23
CA GLY A 74 1.90 -2.15 -22.69
C GLY A 74 1.51 -1.98 -24.17
N ARG A 75 2.18 -2.66 -25.10
CA ARG A 75 1.82 -2.59 -26.54
C ARG A 75 0.38 -3.02 -26.84
N ARG A 76 -0.11 -4.05 -26.14
CA ARG A 76 -1.48 -4.54 -26.30
C ARG A 76 -2.46 -3.61 -25.60
N ALA A 77 -2.11 -3.09 -24.42
CA ALA A 77 -2.90 -2.08 -23.73
C ALA A 77 -3.11 -0.82 -24.59
N LEU A 78 -2.06 -0.35 -25.26
CA LEU A 78 -2.13 0.77 -26.19
C LEU A 78 -3.07 0.47 -27.37
N ALA A 79 -2.90 -0.69 -28.01
CA ALA A 79 -3.75 -1.11 -29.12
C ALA A 79 -5.24 -1.29 -28.73
N LEU A 80 -5.50 -1.66 -27.47
CA LEU A 80 -6.84 -1.77 -26.91
C LEU A 80 -7.39 -0.44 -26.40
N GLY A 81 -6.61 0.65 -26.39
CA GLY A 81 -7.03 1.96 -25.89
C GLY A 81 -7.07 2.08 -24.36
N LEU A 82 -6.40 1.16 -23.63
CA LEU A 82 -6.30 1.17 -22.17
C LEU A 82 -5.28 2.19 -21.64
N ILE A 83 -4.30 2.56 -22.46
CA ILE A 83 -3.30 3.59 -22.18
C ILE A 83 -3.18 4.49 -23.41
N ASP A 84 -2.64 5.69 -23.22
CA ASP A 84 -2.54 6.69 -24.29
C ASP A 84 -1.19 6.65 -25.01
N ASP A 85 -0.12 6.27 -24.31
CA ASP A 85 1.22 6.15 -24.90
C ASP A 85 2.15 5.21 -24.09
N ILE A 86 3.27 4.80 -24.68
CA ILE A 86 4.33 3.99 -24.07
C ILE A 86 5.62 4.80 -24.07
N ILE A 87 5.87 5.50 -22.96
CA ILE A 87 7.04 6.35 -22.76
C ILE A 87 7.59 6.20 -21.34
N THR A 88 8.81 6.67 -21.14
CA THR A 88 9.43 6.72 -19.81
C THR A 88 8.96 7.95 -19.02
N SER A 89 9.16 7.92 -17.69
CA SER A 89 8.87 9.07 -16.83
C SER A 89 9.67 10.32 -17.22
N ASP A 90 10.91 10.14 -17.66
CA ASP A 90 11.80 11.24 -18.00
C ASP A 90 11.34 11.92 -19.30
N GLU A 91 11.00 11.12 -20.33
CA GLU A 91 10.43 11.63 -21.59
C GLU A 91 9.11 12.37 -21.37
N PHE A 92 8.23 11.85 -20.52
CA PHE A 92 6.97 12.52 -20.18
C PHE A 92 7.24 13.90 -19.53
N ILE A 93 8.16 13.98 -18.57
CA ILE A 93 8.49 15.25 -17.91
C ILE A 93 9.09 16.23 -18.91
N ILE A 94 10.11 15.80 -19.67
CA ILE A 94 10.84 16.64 -20.62
C ILE A 94 9.89 17.23 -21.68
N SER A 95 9.00 16.40 -22.24
CA SER A 95 8.02 16.85 -23.26
C SER A 95 7.02 17.89 -22.75
N HIS A 96 6.85 18.02 -21.43
CA HIS A 96 5.92 18.96 -20.81
C HIS A 96 6.61 20.20 -20.22
N MET A 97 7.95 20.27 -20.22
CA MET A 97 8.69 21.41 -19.66
C MET A 97 8.47 22.72 -20.44
N ASP A 98 8.14 22.64 -21.73
CA ASP A 98 7.85 23.81 -22.56
C ASP A 98 6.46 24.41 -22.27
N LEU A 99 5.55 23.59 -21.73
CA LEU A 99 4.15 23.97 -21.47
C LEU A 99 3.87 24.25 -20.00
N PHE A 100 4.66 23.68 -19.09
CA PHE A 100 4.42 23.71 -17.65
C PHE A 100 5.69 24.01 -16.85
N ASN A 101 5.53 24.70 -15.72
CA ASN A 101 6.61 24.81 -14.74
C ASN A 101 6.75 23.51 -13.95
N VAL A 102 7.90 22.83 -14.10
CA VAL A 102 8.16 21.55 -13.45
C VAL A 102 8.91 21.75 -12.12
N PHE A 103 8.34 21.26 -11.02
CA PHE A 103 8.94 21.32 -9.69
C PHE A 103 9.21 19.93 -9.13
N ARG A 104 10.41 19.71 -8.57
CA ARG A 104 10.72 18.50 -7.81
C ARG A 104 10.33 18.68 -6.35
N VAL A 105 9.31 17.95 -5.91
CA VAL A 105 8.93 17.84 -4.50
C VAL A 105 9.53 16.57 -3.92
N HIS A 106 10.10 16.65 -2.72
CA HIS A 106 10.55 15.46 -1.99
C HIS A 106 10.11 15.56 -0.54
N TYR A 107 9.72 14.44 0.05
CA TYR A 107 9.35 14.38 1.45
C TYR A 107 10.60 14.47 2.33
N ALA A 108 10.73 15.57 3.08
CA ALA A 108 11.82 15.76 4.04
C ALA A 108 11.36 15.37 5.45
N ARG A 109 11.83 14.22 5.96
CA ARG A 109 11.61 13.85 7.36
C ARG A 109 12.40 14.80 8.26
N ARG A 110 11.72 15.52 9.16
CA ARG A 110 12.40 16.28 10.23
C ARG A 110 13.24 15.30 11.05
N ARG A 111 14.58 15.42 10.96
CA ARG A 111 15.47 14.77 11.93
C ARG A 111 15.18 15.37 13.31
N LYS A 112 15.08 14.55 14.35
CA LYS A 112 14.99 15.08 15.71
C LYS A 112 16.26 15.90 15.96
N ILE A 113 16.12 17.09 16.52
CA ILE A 113 17.26 17.98 16.82
C ILE A 113 18.32 17.23 17.65
N ILE A 114 17.87 16.26 18.47
CA ILE A 114 18.69 15.34 19.25
C ILE A 114 19.67 14.54 18.38
N ASP A 115 19.25 14.03 17.21
CA ASP A 115 20.14 13.26 16.31
C ASP A 115 21.28 14.11 15.74
N ARG A 116 21.08 15.43 15.64
CA ARG A 116 22.12 16.38 15.20
C ARG A 116 23.13 16.67 16.32
N ILE A 117 22.73 16.57 17.58
CA ILE A 117 23.58 16.81 18.76
C ILE A 117 24.36 15.54 19.13
N THR A 118 23.78 14.36 19.02
CA THR A 118 24.46 13.10 19.36
C THR A 118 25.65 12.79 18.43
N HIS A 119 25.59 13.17 17.15
CA HIS A 119 26.70 12.93 16.20
C HIS A 119 27.90 13.89 16.35
N SER A 120 27.77 15.01 17.06
CA SER A 120 28.87 15.99 17.23
C SER A 120 29.52 15.99 18.62
N THR A 121 28.99 15.24 19.60
CA THR A 121 29.39 15.40 21.02
C THR A 121 30.22 14.23 21.57
N GLY A 122 30.39 13.13 20.82
CA GLY A 122 31.16 11.97 21.26
C GLY A 122 32.64 12.27 21.51
N SER A 123 33.27 13.13 20.69
CA SER A 123 34.71 13.36 20.73
C SER A 123 35.19 14.43 21.72
N MET A 124 34.28 15.23 22.28
CA MET A 124 34.62 16.28 23.27
C MET A 124 34.49 15.79 24.71
N VAL A 125 33.44 15.00 25.01
CA VAL A 125 33.23 14.45 26.36
C VAL A 125 34.32 13.43 26.70
N GLU A 126 34.73 12.61 25.73
CA GLU A 126 35.80 11.63 25.92
C GLU A 126 37.14 12.30 26.27
N ARG A 127 37.48 13.42 25.63
CA ARG A 127 38.71 14.18 25.94
C ARG A 127 38.68 14.84 27.32
N LEU A 128 37.51 15.27 27.79
CA LEU A 128 37.36 15.84 29.13
C LEU A 128 37.43 14.76 30.21
N LEU A 129 36.82 13.60 29.98
CA LEU A 129 36.89 12.46 30.90
C LEU A 129 38.32 11.91 31.04
N ILE A 130 39.08 11.80 29.94
CA ILE A 130 40.49 11.38 29.98
C ILE A 130 41.35 12.39 30.75
N LYS A 131 41.17 13.71 30.51
CA LYS A 131 41.89 14.76 31.26
C LYS A 131 41.56 14.72 32.77
N TRP A 132 40.29 14.55 33.12
CA TRP A 132 39.88 14.44 34.53
C TRP A 132 40.45 13.17 35.19
N TRP A 133 40.43 12.04 34.50
CA TRP A 133 41.00 10.79 34.99
C TRP A 133 42.52 10.88 35.22
N GLN A 134 43.23 11.60 34.34
CA GLN A 134 44.67 11.87 34.50
C GLN A 134 44.96 12.77 35.70
N HIS A 135 44.13 13.79 35.95
CA HIS A 135 44.31 14.66 37.11
C HIS A 135 43.96 13.99 38.45
N VAL A 136 43.06 13.00 38.47
CA VAL A 136 42.65 12.30 39.70
C VAL A 136 43.62 11.16 40.08
N LYS A 137 44.49 10.68 39.16
CA LYS A 137 45.43 9.56 39.40
C LYS A 137 46.89 9.94 39.66
N MET A 138 47.21 11.15 40.12
CA MET A 138 48.52 11.43 40.74
C MET A 138 48.39 11.97 42.17
N PRO A 139 48.48 11.09 43.18
CA PRO A 139 49.02 11.43 44.48
C PRO A 139 50.38 10.74 44.73
N LEU A 140 51.25 11.45 45.47
CA LEU A 140 52.35 10.96 46.31
C LEU A 140 53.56 10.27 45.63
N LEU A 141 54.56 11.10 45.27
CA LEU A 141 55.95 11.05 45.75
C LEU A 141 56.68 12.33 45.32
#